data_AF-A0A353YCA1-F1
#
_entry.id   AF-A0A353YCA1-F1
#
_cell.length_a   1.000
_cell.length_b   1.000
_cell.length_c   1.000
_cell.angle_alpha   90.00
_cell.angle_beta   90.00
_cell.angle_gamma   90.00
#
_symmetry.space_group_name_H-M   'P 1'
#
loop_
_entity.id
_entity.type
_entity.pdbx_description
1 polymer ?
#
loop_
_entity_poly.entity_id
_entity_poly.type
_entity_poly.pdbx_seq_one_letter_code
_entity_poly.pdbx_strand_id
1 'polypeptide(L)'
;ETGAKADEEAKGTAKGYEVGYDLFSINGKMLGAGELLRVKQGERVLFHVLNASATEIRSLALPGHVFKVVALDGNPVPTPADVPILWIGTAERVSAMVEMNYP
;
A
#
# COMPACT_ATOMS: atom_id res chain seq x y z
N GLU A 1 -7.26 0.64 13.74
CA GLU A 1 -6.63 0.98 15.04
C GLU A 1 -5.10 1.06 14.96
N THR A 2 -4.42 0.13 14.30
CA THR A 2 -2.94 0.09 14.24
C THR A 2 -2.31 1.29 13.50
N GLY A 3 -2.89 1.74 12.39
CA GLY A 3 -2.35 2.87 11.60
C GLY A 3 -2.42 4.21 12.33
N ALA A 4 -3.60 4.55 12.87
CA ALA A 4 -3.80 5.81 13.62
C ALA A 4 -2.88 5.91 14.86
N LYS A 5 -2.58 4.78 15.51
CA LYS A 5 -1.66 4.74 16.65
C LYS A 5 -0.19 4.95 16.23
N ALA A 6 0.22 4.38 15.09
CA ALA A 6 1.54 4.62 14.52
C ALA A 6 1.74 6.09 14.11
N ASP A 7 0.70 6.72 13.53
CA ASP A 7 0.74 8.13 13.14
C ASP A 7 0.85 9.06 14.37
N GLU A 8 0.16 8.75 15.48
CA GLU A 8 0.29 9.47 16.76
C GLU A 8 1.71 9.38 17.35
N GLU A 9 2.30 8.18 17.35
CA GLU A 9 3.65 7.95 17.88
C GLU A 9 4.75 8.63 17.03
N ALA A 10 4.48 8.85 15.73
CA ALA A 10 5.40 9.51 14.81
C ALA A 10 5.42 11.05 14.88
N LYS A 11 4.55 11.69 15.67
CA LYS A 11 4.43 13.18 15.78
C LYS A 11 5.64 13.92 16.39
N GLY A 12 6.80 13.29 16.50
CA GLY A 12 8.04 13.97 16.89
C GLY A 12 8.60 14.80 15.73
N THR A 13 9.19 15.97 16.02
CA THR A 13 10.03 16.69 15.04
C THR A 13 11.12 15.77 14.52
N ALA A 14 11.09 15.47 13.23
CA ALA A 14 12.14 14.72 12.55
C ALA A 14 13.49 15.36 12.91
N LYS A 15 14.43 14.57 13.45
CA LYS A 15 15.73 15.08 13.90
C LYS A 15 16.69 15.41 12.74
N GLY A 16 16.18 15.62 11.52
CA GLY A 16 16.94 15.83 10.29
C GLY A 16 16.24 16.82 9.34
N TYR A 17 16.89 17.15 8.22
CA TYR A 17 16.37 18.05 7.16
C TYR A 17 15.35 17.36 6.23
N GLU A 18 14.58 16.42 6.76
CA GLU A 18 13.59 15.68 5.98
C GLU A 18 12.39 16.57 5.66
N VAL A 19 11.86 16.42 4.45
CA VAL A 19 10.65 17.11 4.03
C VAL A 19 9.46 16.40 4.65
N GLY A 20 8.74 17.09 5.53
CA GLY A 20 7.44 16.63 6.02
C GLY A 20 6.34 16.89 4.99
N TYR A 21 5.36 15.99 4.94
CA TYR A 21 4.18 16.13 4.07
C TYR A 21 2.91 16.17 4.90
N ASP A 22 2.08 17.18 4.67
CA ASP A 22 0.79 17.29 5.35
C ASP A 22 -0.28 16.37 4.74
N LEU A 23 -0.13 16.04 3.45
CA LEU A 23 -1.15 15.35 2.67
C LEU A 23 -0.56 14.18 1.88
N PHE A 24 -1.36 13.12 1.76
CA PHE A 24 -1.06 11.93 0.94
C PHE A 24 -2.20 11.65 -0.03
N SER A 25 -1.88 10.95 -1.11
CA SER A 25 -2.85 10.61 -2.15
C SER A 25 -2.62 9.21 -2.71
N ILE A 26 -3.67 8.65 -3.29
CA ILE A 26 -3.58 7.49 -4.20
C ILE A 26 -4.00 8.00 -5.57
N ASN A 27 -3.13 7.84 -6.57
CA ASN A 27 -3.35 8.32 -7.93
C ASN A 27 -3.74 9.81 -8.01
N GLY A 28 -3.13 10.66 -7.17
CA GLY A 28 -3.38 12.10 -7.13
C GLY A 28 -4.70 12.51 -6.49
N LYS A 29 -5.44 11.58 -5.87
CA LYS A 29 -6.69 11.84 -5.14
C LYS A 29 -6.52 11.60 -3.66
N MET A 30 -7.04 12.54 -2.86
CA MET A 30 -7.15 12.37 -1.41
C MET A 30 -8.25 11.38 -1.06
N LEU A 31 -8.22 10.90 0.18
CA LEU A 31 -9.27 10.04 0.74
C LEU A 31 -10.66 10.66 0.51
N GLY A 32 -11.60 9.85 0.01
CA GLY A 32 -12.96 10.29 -0.30
C GLY A 32 -13.15 10.94 -1.68
N ALA A 33 -12.07 11.34 -2.37
CA ALA A 33 -12.13 11.94 -3.71
C ALA A 33 -11.73 10.97 -4.84
N GLY A 34 -11.25 9.78 -4.50
CA GLY A 34 -10.86 8.73 -5.46
C GLY A 34 -12.06 7.91 -5.94
N GLU A 35 -11.89 7.27 -7.10
CA GLU A 35 -12.86 6.27 -7.56
C GLU A 35 -12.79 5.01 -6.68
N LEU A 36 -13.96 4.44 -6.39
CA LEU A 36 -14.06 3.21 -5.60
C LEU A 36 -13.71 2.01 -6.47
N LEU A 37 -12.87 1.11 -5.94
CA LEU A 37 -12.65 -0.20 -6.54
C LEU A 37 -13.89 -1.08 -6.29
N ARG A 38 -14.67 -1.33 -7.34
CA ARG A 38 -15.84 -2.22 -7.30
C ARG A 38 -15.43 -3.63 -7.68
N VAL A 39 -15.77 -4.60 -6.84
CA VAL A 39 -15.42 -6.01 -7.03
C VAL A 39 -16.64 -6.90 -6.79
N LYS A 40 -16.55 -8.15 -7.24
CA LYS A 40 -17.51 -9.21 -6.93
C LYS A 40 -16.89 -10.22 -5.96
N GLN A 41 -17.73 -10.89 -5.18
CA GLN A 41 -17.27 -11.97 -4.31
C GLN A 41 -16.57 -13.07 -5.13
N GLY A 42 -15.39 -13.49 -4.68
CA GLY A 42 -14.54 -14.49 -5.35
C GLY A 42 -13.72 -13.94 -6.53
N GLU A 43 -13.84 -12.65 -6.85
CA GLU A 43 -13.03 -12.02 -7.88
C GLU A 43 -11.56 -11.98 -7.47
N ARG A 44 -10.66 -12.24 -8.42
CA ARG A 44 -9.21 -12.13 -8.21
C ARG A 44 -8.71 -10.88 -8.90
N VAL A 45 -8.23 -9.93 -8.12
CA VAL A 45 -7.78 -8.62 -8.60
C VAL A 45 -6.26 -8.54 -8.49
N LEU A 46 -5.61 -8.23 -9.60
CA LEU A 46 -4.18 -7.95 -9.65
C LEU A 46 -3.93 -6.47 -9.38
N PHE A 47 -3.25 -6.17 -8.28
CA PHE A 47 -2.83 -4.82 -7.94
C PHE A 47 -1.39 -4.60 -8.40
N HIS A 48 -1.18 -3.52 -9.15
CA HIS A 48 0.15 -2.95 -9.38
C HIS A 48 0.28 -1.72 -8.49
N VAL A 49 1.10 -1.83 -7.45
CA VAL A 49 1.29 -0.76 -6.46
C VAL A 49 2.65 -0.13 -6.70
N LEU A 50 2.67 1.18 -6.82
CA LEU A 50 3.88 2.01 -6.88
C LEU A 50 3.86 2.96 -5.70
N ASN A 51 4.95 3.00 -4.93
CA ASN A 51 5.17 4.12 -4.02
C ASN A 51 5.84 5.27 -4.78
N ALA A 52 5.03 6.26 -5.16
CA ALA A 52 5.46 7.46 -5.87
C ALA A 52 5.84 8.62 -4.92
N SER A 53 5.96 8.38 -3.62
CA SER A 53 6.39 9.39 -2.66
C SER A 53 7.85 9.79 -2.92
N ALA A 54 8.24 11.03 -2.62
CA ALA A 54 9.62 11.47 -2.83
C ALA A 54 10.59 10.93 -1.76
N THR A 55 10.16 10.83 -0.50
CA THR A 55 11.06 10.46 0.62
C THR A 55 10.44 9.46 1.62
N GLU A 56 9.22 8.99 1.39
CA GLU A 56 8.44 8.26 2.39
C GLU A 56 8.28 6.78 2.05
N ILE A 57 8.57 5.90 3.01
CA ILE A 57 8.19 4.48 2.95
C ILE A 57 6.73 4.35 3.36
N ARG A 58 5.95 3.58 2.60
CA ARG A 58 4.51 3.43 2.88
C ARG A 58 4.13 1.98 3.06
N SER A 59 3.18 1.75 3.95
CA SER A 59 2.51 0.47 4.13
C SER A 59 1.12 0.51 3.51
N LEU A 60 0.74 -0.58 2.84
CA LEU A 60 -0.59 -0.77 2.28
C LEU A 60 -1.19 -2.07 2.80
N ALA A 61 -2.40 -1.99 3.33
CA ALA A 61 -3.18 -3.12 3.82
C ALA A 61 -4.58 -3.10 3.22
N LEU A 62 -5.16 -4.27 2.98
CA LEU A 62 -6.59 -4.45 2.72
C LEU A 62 -7.15 -5.29 3.87
N PRO A 63 -7.76 -4.67 4.89
CA PRO A 63 -8.32 -5.40 6.02
C PRO A 63 -9.25 -6.54 5.57
N GLY A 64 -9.13 -7.70 6.23
CA GLY A 64 -9.87 -8.92 5.87
C GLY A 64 -9.27 -9.72 4.71
N HIS A 65 -8.23 -9.21 4.05
CA HIS A 65 -7.61 -9.84 2.88
C HIS A 65 -6.09 -9.95 3.04
N VAL A 66 -5.47 -10.76 2.19
CA VAL A 66 -4.01 -10.88 2.07
C VAL A 66 -3.57 -10.65 0.63
N PHE A 67 -2.35 -10.16 0.47
CA PHE A 67 -1.71 -9.97 -0.82
C PHE A 67 -0.85 -11.17 -1.16
N LYS A 68 -1.13 -11.84 -2.27
CA LYS A 68 -0.22 -12.81 -2.87
C LYS A 68 0.75 -12.09 -3.80
N VAL A 69 1.98 -11.81 -3.32
CA VAL A 69 3.01 -11.12 -4.11
C VAL A 69 3.50 -12.04 -5.22
N VAL A 70 3.42 -11.57 -6.47
CA VAL A 70 3.82 -12.34 -7.66
C VAL A 70 4.96 -11.69 -8.44
N ALA A 71 5.20 -10.39 -8.28
CA ALA A 71 6.35 -9.72 -8.87
C ALA A 71 6.81 -8.53 -8.00
N LEU A 72 8.12 -8.28 -8.03
CA LEU A 72 8.77 -7.12 -7.43
C LEU A 72 9.48 -6.35 -8.55
N ASP A 73 9.23 -5.05 -8.63
CA ASP A 73 9.79 -4.15 -9.64
C ASP A 73 9.59 -4.57 -11.10
N GLY A 74 8.53 -5.34 -11.36
CA GLY A 74 8.19 -5.88 -12.68
C GLY A 74 8.79 -7.25 -12.98
N ASN A 75 9.60 -7.81 -12.07
CA ASN A 75 10.19 -9.13 -12.21
C ASN A 75 9.40 -10.17 -11.40
N PRO A 76 8.98 -11.29 -12.00
CA PRO A 76 8.34 -12.37 -11.27
C PRO A 76 9.21 -12.83 -10.09
N VAL A 77 8.61 -13.01 -8.93
CA VAL A 77 9.32 -13.60 -7.80
C VAL A 77 9.45 -15.11 -8.01
N PRO A 78 10.55 -15.75 -7.59
CA PRO A 78 10.72 -17.20 -7.71
C PRO A 78 9.71 -17.97 -6.85
N THR A 79 9.33 -17.40 -5.70
CA THR A 79 8.37 -17.97 -4.77
C THR A 79 7.34 -16.92 -4.39
N PRO A 80 6.12 -16.98 -4.96
CA PRO A 80 5.02 -16.12 -4.52
C PRO A 80 4.69 -16.37 -3.05
N ALA A 81 4.38 -15.30 -2.32
CA ALA A 81 4.11 -15.37 -0.89
C ALA A 81 2.89 -14.50 -0.52
N ASP A 82 2.11 -14.99 0.45
CA ASP A 82 0.99 -14.26 1.01
C ASP A 82 1.47 -13.37 2.16
N VAL A 83 1.13 -12.09 2.10
CA VAL A 83 1.49 -11.09 3.12
C VAL A 83 0.28 -10.23 3.48
N PRO A 84 0.09 -9.86 4.76
CA PRO A 84 -1.04 -9.03 5.17
C PRO A 84 -0.84 -7.54 4.86
N ILE A 85 0.41 -7.11 4.69
CA ILE A 85 0.80 -5.71 4.49
C ILE A 85 1.92 -5.67 3.46
N LEU A 86 1.81 -4.75 2.51
CA LEU A 86 2.92 -4.39 1.62
C LEU A 86 3.69 -3.23 2.24
N TRP A 87 4.95 -3.43 2.58
CA TRP A 87 5.88 -2.35 2.89
C TRP A 87 6.63 -2.00 1.61
N ILE A 88 6.48 -0.76 1.14
CA ILE A 88 6.96 -0.34 -0.17
C ILE A 88 7.85 0.89 0.02
N GLY A 89 9.13 0.73 -0.25
CA GLY A 89 10.11 1.81 -0.27
C GLY A 89 9.85 2.80 -1.40
N THR A 90 10.49 3.97 -1.32
CA THR A 90 10.41 4.98 -2.38
C THR A 90 10.77 4.39 -3.74
N ALA A 91 9.92 4.63 -4.74
CA ALA A 91 10.06 4.18 -6.13
C ALA A 91 9.98 2.65 -6.35
N GLU A 92 9.75 1.84 -5.32
CA GLU A 92 9.50 0.41 -5.47
C GLU A 92 8.11 0.12 -6.05
N ARG A 93 7.99 -0.98 -6.78
CA ARG A 93 6.73 -1.50 -7.31
C ARG A 93 6.50 -2.94 -6.83
N VAL A 94 5.27 -3.23 -6.43
CA VAL A 94 4.82 -4.58 -6.09
C VAL A 94 3.63 -4.94 -6.94
N SER A 95 3.66 -6.13 -7.55
CA SER A 95 2.47 -6.74 -8.15
C SER A 95 1.96 -7.84 -7.25
N ALA A 96 0.72 -7.72 -6.79
CA ALA A 96 0.11 -8.68 -5.87
C ALA A 96 -1.33 -9.00 -6.28
N MET A 97 -1.67 -10.29 -6.24
CA MET A 97 -3.03 -10.76 -6.43
C MET A 97 -3.78 -10.75 -5.09
N VAL A 98 -5.04 -10.35 -5.10
CA VAL A 98 -5.93 -10.45 -3.94
C VAL A 98 -7.23 -11.12 -4.38
N GLU A 99 -7.67 -12.12 -3.63
CA GLU A 99 -8.97 -12.74 -3.81
C GLU A 99 -10.00 -12.03 -2.93
N MET A 100 -11.07 -11.50 -3.53
CA MET A 100 -12.11 -10.70 -2.88
C MET A 100 -13.15 -11.58 -2.21
N ASN A 101 -12.80 -12.17 -1.07
CA ASN A 101 -13.60 -13.18 -0.38
C ASN A 101 -14.14 -12.75 1.00
N TYR A 102 -13.93 -11.49 1.39
CA TYR A 102 -14.45 -10.90 2.63
C TYR A 102 -15.39 -9.71 2.33
N PRO A 103 -16.70 -9.98 2.08
CA PRO A 103 -17.69 -8.96 1.72
C PRO A 103 -18.15 -8.08 2.88
#